data_AF-H3G5J4-F1
#
_entry.id   AF-H3G5J4-F1
#
_cell.length_a   1.000
_cell.length_b   1.000
_cell.length_c   1.000
_cell.angle_alpha   90.00
_cell.angle_beta   90.00
_cell.angle_gamma   90.00
#
_symmetry.space_group_name_H-M   'P 1'
#
loop_
_entity.id
_entity.type
_entity.pdbx_description
1 polymer ?
#
loop_
_entity_poly.entity_id
_entity_poly.type
_entity_poly.pdbx_seq_one_letter_code
_entity_poly.pdbx_strand_id
1 'polypeptide(L)'
;TDTVSGLTVNGNTIVNSVNGIRIKTIIGLKGLVSNAKYTNNKLSNVDNAIVIHSDYSKSKGGYTGSPTSAVTIQDVTISGLSGTATNLYDIVANSKVVSSWSFSGITVSASKTGSCSGQPSNVKC
;
A
#
# COMPACT_ATOMS: atom_id res chain seq x y z
N THR A 1 10.48 19.31 2.50
CA THR A 1 9.53 18.18 2.59
C THR A 1 9.76 17.32 1.38
N ASP A 2 9.88 16.01 1.58
CA ASP A 2 10.08 15.09 0.46
C ASP A 2 8.75 14.78 -0.22
N THR A 3 8.75 14.68 -1.54
CA THR A 3 7.55 14.51 -2.34
C THR A 3 7.75 13.41 -3.38
N VAL A 4 6.77 12.52 -3.47
CA VAL A 4 6.57 11.61 -4.59
C VAL A 4 5.22 11.97 -5.22
N SER A 5 5.22 12.34 -6.49
CA SER A 5 3.98 12.66 -7.21
C SER A 5 4.02 12.11 -8.63
N GLY A 6 2.89 11.58 -9.11
CA GLY A 6 2.74 11.12 -10.49
C GLY A 6 3.42 9.79 -10.82
N LEU A 7 3.79 9.00 -9.81
CA LEU A 7 4.37 7.67 -10.01
C LEU A 7 3.38 6.77 -10.75
N THR A 8 3.83 6.13 -11.83
CA THR A 8 3.06 5.08 -12.52
C THR A 8 3.87 3.79 -12.58
N VAL A 9 3.27 2.70 -12.10
CA VAL A 9 3.81 1.35 -12.11
C VAL A 9 2.79 0.46 -12.82
N ASN A 10 3.04 0.18 -14.10
CA ASN A 10 2.07 -0.48 -14.97
C ASN A 10 2.61 -1.78 -15.59
N GLY A 11 1.78 -2.84 -15.63
CA GLY A 11 2.06 -4.05 -16.42
C GLY A 11 3.20 -4.93 -15.90
N ASN A 12 3.61 -4.76 -14.64
CA ASN A 12 4.74 -5.51 -14.08
C ASN A 12 4.28 -6.88 -13.57
N THR A 13 5.22 -7.83 -13.51
CA THR A 13 5.04 -9.09 -12.79
C THR A 13 5.98 -9.15 -11.59
N ILE A 14 5.43 -9.38 -10.40
CA ILE A 14 6.18 -9.51 -9.14
C ILE A 14 6.11 -10.98 -8.71
N VAL A 15 7.27 -11.63 -8.57
CA VAL A 15 7.39 -13.08 -8.37
C VAL A 15 8.20 -13.39 -7.12
N ASN A 16 7.81 -14.42 -6.36
CA ASN A 16 8.56 -14.98 -5.22
C ASN A 16 9.06 -13.89 -4.26
N SER A 17 8.14 -13.00 -3.85
CA SER A 17 8.48 -11.77 -3.15
C SER A 17 7.65 -11.60 -1.89
N VAL A 18 8.24 -10.96 -0.87
CA VAL A 18 7.53 -10.68 0.39
C VAL A 18 6.36 -9.70 0.19
N ASN A 19 6.48 -8.75 -0.74
CA ASN A 19 5.44 -7.74 -0.97
C ASN A 19 5.19 -7.57 -2.47
N GLY A 20 3.93 -7.37 -2.83
CA GLY A 20 3.51 -6.87 -4.12
C GLY A 20 3.63 -5.35 -4.16
N ILE A 21 2.49 -4.66 -4.18
CA ILE A 21 2.46 -3.20 -4.12
C ILE A 21 2.72 -2.77 -2.68
N ARG A 22 3.73 -1.91 -2.47
CA ARG A 22 4.08 -1.40 -1.15
C ARG A 22 4.30 0.12 -1.13
N ILE A 23 3.58 0.81 -0.25
CA ILE A 23 3.83 2.19 0.15
C ILE A 23 4.19 2.19 1.63
N LYS A 24 5.31 2.82 2.00
CA LYS A 24 5.71 2.96 3.40
C LYS A 24 6.21 4.37 3.69
N THR A 25 5.67 4.99 4.73
CA THR A 25 6.10 6.33 5.18
C THR A 25 6.68 6.27 6.59
N ILE A 26 7.67 7.13 6.84
CA ILE A 26 8.46 7.10 8.07
C ILE A 26 7.72 7.83 9.18
N ILE A 27 7.67 7.23 10.37
CA ILE A 27 7.06 7.82 11.57
C ILE A 27 7.64 9.20 11.90
N GLY A 28 6.79 10.12 12.37
CA GLY A 28 7.18 11.47 12.78
C GLY A 28 7.59 12.43 11.65
N LEU A 29 7.77 11.94 10.42
CA LEU A 29 8.16 12.78 9.28
C LEU A 29 6.94 13.34 8.54
N LYS A 30 7.16 14.47 7.87
CA LYS A 30 6.21 15.14 6.97
C LYS A 30 6.66 15.02 5.52
N GLY A 31 5.71 14.99 4.60
CA GLY A 31 5.96 14.85 3.16
C GLY A 31 4.68 14.61 2.39
N LEU A 32 4.81 14.25 1.12
CA LEU A 32 3.67 13.97 0.24
C LEU A 32 3.93 12.75 -0.63
N VAL A 33 2.95 11.84 -0.67
CA VAL A 33 2.78 10.82 -1.70
C VAL A 33 1.44 11.10 -2.37
N SER A 34 1.46 11.44 -3.65
CA SER A 34 0.25 11.81 -4.40
C SER A 34 0.23 11.19 -5.80
N ASN A 35 -0.97 10.95 -6.34
CA ASN A 35 -1.17 10.51 -7.72
C ASN A 35 -0.30 9.28 -8.08
N ALA A 36 -0.24 8.30 -7.16
CA ALA A 36 0.51 7.07 -7.36
C ALA A 36 -0.41 6.01 -7.98
N LYS A 37 -0.07 5.51 -9.16
CA LYS A 37 -0.88 4.58 -9.95
C LYS A 37 -0.18 3.25 -10.13
N TYR A 38 -0.81 2.19 -9.67
CA TYR A 38 -0.38 0.81 -9.84
C TYR A 38 -1.42 0.07 -10.68
N THR A 39 -1.16 -0.09 -11.97
CA THR A 39 -2.16 -0.58 -12.93
C THR A 39 -1.73 -1.88 -13.59
N ASN A 40 -2.65 -2.84 -13.73
CA ASN A 40 -2.44 -4.09 -14.49
C ASN A 40 -1.20 -4.89 -14.05
N ASN A 41 -0.82 -4.81 -12.78
CA ASN A 41 0.31 -5.58 -12.25
C ASN A 41 -0.15 -7.01 -11.88
N LYS A 42 0.75 -7.97 -12.01
CA LYS A 42 0.50 -9.39 -11.72
C LYS A 42 1.41 -9.88 -10.60
N LEU A 43 0.85 -10.64 -9.67
CA LEU A 43 1.56 -11.28 -8.57
C LEU A 43 1.71 -12.78 -8.82
N SER A 44 2.84 -13.36 -8.44
CA SER A 44 3.04 -14.80 -8.44
C SER A 44 3.81 -15.20 -7.20
N ASN A 45 3.16 -15.98 -6.33
CA ASN A 45 3.77 -16.48 -5.10
C ASN A 45 4.33 -15.34 -4.23
N VAL A 46 3.45 -14.41 -3.84
CA VAL A 46 3.80 -13.23 -3.04
C VAL A 46 3.20 -13.34 -1.64
N ASP A 47 3.93 -12.95 -0.59
CA ASP A 47 3.38 -13.05 0.77
C ASP A 47 2.27 -12.02 1.03
N ASN A 48 2.48 -10.75 0.68
CA ASN A 48 1.52 -9.66 0.92
C ASN A 48 1.23 -8.88 -0.37
N ALA A 49 0.00 -8.93 -0.86
CA ALA A 49 -0.35 -8.35 -2.17
C ALA A 49 -0.34 -6.81 -2.15
N ILE A 50 -1.05 -6.19 -1.20
CA ILE A 50 -1.14 -4.74 -1.04
C ILE A 50 -0.73 -4.37 0.39
N VAL A 51 0.34 -3.59 0.49
CA VAL A 51 0.92 -3.15 1.75
C VAL A 51 0.97 -1.62 1.80
N ILE A 52 0.25 -0.99 2.72
CA ILE A 52 0.32 0.47 2.90
C ILE A 52 0.48 0.79 4.39
N HIS A 53 1.67 1.26 4.75
CA HIS A 53 2.07 1.49 6.14
C HIS A 53 2.54 2.92 6.36
N SER A 54 2.01 3.58 7.37
CA SER A 54 2.49 4.90 7.81
C SER A 54 3.13 4.86 9.20
N ASP A 55 3.68 3.69 9.55
CA ASP A 55 4.29 3.34 10.84
C ASP A 55 5.72 2.81 10.68
N TYR A 56 6.38 3.05 9.53
CA TYR A 56 7.72 2.54 9.27
C TYR A 56 8.77 3.30 10.10
N SER A 57 9.59 2.56 10.84
CA SER A 57 10.73 3.11 11.57
C SER A 57 12.05 2.75 10.88
N LYS A 58 12.84 3.76 10.53
CA LYS A 58 14.20 3.57 10.00
C LYS A 58 15.12 2.92 11.02
N SER A 59 15.02 3.28 12.30
CA SER A 59 15.88 2.73 13.36
C SER A 59 15.56 1.27 13.68
N LYS A 60 14.28 0.88 13.63
CA LYS A 60 13.85 -0.51 13.79
C LYS A 60 14.08 -1.35 12.52
N GLY A 61 14.12 -0.70 11.35
CA GLY A 61 14.11 -1.37 10.06
C GLY A 61 12.74 -1.99 9.70
N GLY A 62 11.66 -1.60 10.38
CA GLY A 62 10.35 -2.25 10.25
C GLY A 62 9.19 -1.42 10.80
N TYR A 63 8.01 -2.04 10.80
CA TYR A 63 6.75 -1.43 11.25
C TYR A 63 6.64 -1.42 12.77
N THR A 64 6.14 -0.33 13.34
CA THR A 64 5.99 -0.17 14.80
C THR A 64 4.61 -0.59 15.31
N GLY A 65 3.62 -0.73 14.43
CA GLY A 65 2.20 -0.89 14.77
C GLY A 65 1.51 0.43 15.13
N SER A 66 2.24 1.55 15.14
CA SER A 66 1.73 2.88 15.50
C SER A 66 1.90 3.86 14.34
N PRO A 67 0.84 4.11 13.54
CA PRO A 67 0.92 4.95 12.36
C PRO A 67 0.99 6.43 12.72
N THR A 68 2.19 6.91 13.04
CA THR A 68 2.46 8.29 13.47
C THR A 68 3.16 9.13 12.40
N SER A 69 3.33 8.61 11.18
CA SER A 69 3.81 9.43 10.07
C SER A 69 2.82 10.57 9.80
N ALA A 70 3.38 11.76 9.52
CA ALA A 70 2.64 12.94 9.09
C ALA A 70 2.82 13.19 7.58
N VAL A 71 3.25 12.17 6.82
CA VAL A 71 3.29 12.21 5.36
C VAL A 71 1.87 12.02 4.82
N THR A 72 1.40 12.97 4.02
CA THR A 72 0.10 12.84 3.33
C THR A 72 0.21 11.78 2.25
N ILE A 73 -0.71 10.82 2.21
CA ILE A 73 -0.81 9.79 1.17
C ILE A 73 -2.19 9.91 0.52
N GLN A 74 -2.24 10.55 -0.65
CA GLN A 74 -3.50 10.81 -1.35
C GLN A 74 -3.47 10.34 -2.80
N ASP A 75 -4.64 10.19 -3.40
CA ASP A 75 -4.82 9.90 -4.83
C ASP A 75 -4.04 8.64 -5.27
N VAL A 76 -4.13 7.57 -4.46
CA VAL A 76 -3.53 6.27 -4.77
C VAL A 76 -4.51 5.43 -5.57
N THR A 77 -4.10 4.94 -6.73
CA THR A 77 -4.89 4.03 -7.56
C THR A 77 -4.20 2.68 -7.62
N ILE A 78 -4.92 1.61 -7.25
CA ILE A 78 -4.53 0.23 -7.52
C ILE A 78 -5.64 -0.39 -8.37
N SER A 79 -5.35 -0.69 -9.63
CA SER A 79 -6.37 -1.21 -10.55
C SER A 79 -5.87 -2.41 -11.35
N GLY A 80 -6.68 -3.46 -11.45
CA GLY A 80 -6.34 -4.64 -12.26
C GLY A 80 -5.20 -5.47 -11.66
N LEU A 81 -5.03 -5.44 -10.34
CA LEU A 81 -4.06 -6.30 -9.66
C LEU A 81 -4.57 -7.74 -9.65
N SER A 82 -3.80 -8.66 -10.23
CA SER A 82 -4.19 -10.07 -10.38
C SER A 82 -3.08 -11.01 -9.92
N GLY A 83 -3.39 -12.30 -9.77
CA GLY A 83 -2.37 -13.34 -9.50
C GLY A 83 -2.55 -14.05 -8.17
N THR A 84 -1.45 -14.47 -7.53
CA THR A 84 -1.49 -15.25 -6.27
C THR A 84 -0.74 -14.58 -5.14
N ALA A 85 -1.32 -14.61 -3.94
CA ALA A 85 -0.67 -14.16 -2.73
C ALA A 85 -1.10 -14.96 -1.48
N THR A 86 -0.42 -14.77 -0.35
CA THR A 86 -0.88 -15.27 0.94
C THR A 86 -1.90 -14.32 1.56
N ASN A 87 -1.51 -13.06 1.81
CA ASN A 87 -2.38 -12.02 2.36
C ASN A 87 -2.77 -11.01 1.28
N LEU A 88 -4.06 -10.68 1.18
CA LEU A 88 -4.52 -9.65 0.24
C LEU A 88 -4.19 -8.23 0.71
N TYR A 89 -4.48 -7.92 1.98
CA TYR A 89 -4.25 -6.60 2.55
C TYR A 89 -3.40 -6.64 3.84
N ASP A 90 -2.44 -5.73 3.92
CA ASP A 90 -1.69 -5.38 5.13
C ASP A 90 -1.59 -3.84 5.20
N ILE A 91 -2.61 -3.21 5.79
CA ILE A 91 -2.73 -1.74 5.83
C ILE A 91 -2.79 -1.24 7.26
N VAL A 92 -1.81 -0.41 7.64
CA VAL A 92 -1.77 0.31 8.92
C VAL A 92 -1.40 1.76 8.62
N ALA A 93 -2.42 2.59 8.46
CA ALA A 93 -2.30 3.98 8.04
C ALA A 93 -2.81 4.96 9.10
N ASN A 94 -2.25 6.18 9.09
CA ASN A 94 -2.71 7.28 9.91
C ASN A 94 -3.92 7.91 9.22
N SER A 95 -5.11 7.67 9.76
CA SER A 95 -6.38 8.12 9.17
C SER A 95 -6.49 9.63 8.96
N LYS A 96 -5.64 10.43 9.63
CA LYS A 96 -5.62 11.89 9.52
C LYS A 96 -4.90 12.40 8.27
N VAL A 97 -4.13 11.56 7.58
CA VAL A 97 -3.24 11.97 6.47
C VAL A 97 -3.45 11.16 5.20
N VAL A 98 -4.51 10.34 5.14
CA VAL A 98 -4.81 9.52 3.96
C VAL A 98 -6.18 9.89 3.37
N SER A 99 -6.27 9.94 2.04
CA SER A 99 -7.50 10.27 1.33
C SER A 99 -7.49 9.79 -0.12
N SER A 100 -8.65 9.71 -0.76
CA SER A 100 -8.78 9.48 -2.21
C SER A 100 -8.05 8.24 -2.75
N TRP A 101 -8.12 7.12 -2.03
CA TRP A 101 -7.60 5.85 -2.54
C TRP A 101 -8.67 5.13 -3.36
N SER A 102 -8.29 4.50 -4.47
CA SER A 102 -9.20 3.74 -5.33
C SER A 102 -8.61 2.38 -5.66
N PHE A 103 -9.24 1.33 -5.13
CA PHE A 103 -8.89 -0.07 -5.41
C PHE A 103 -9.99 -0.69 -6.26
N SER A 104 -9.64 -1.20 -7.44
CA SER A 104 -10.61 -1.76 -8.39
C SER A 104 -10.01 -2.92 -9.18
N GLY A 105 -10.85 -3.87 -9.62
CA GLY A 105 -10.38 -5.02 -10.39
C GLY A 105 -9.30 -5.84 -9.69
N ILE A 106 -9.40 -5.98 -8.36
CA ILE A 106 -8.47 -6.78 -7.56
C ILE A 106 -8.93 -8.24 -7.66
N THR A 107 -8.21 -9.03 -8.45
CA THR A 107 -8.51 -10.46 -8.73
C THR A 107 -7.38 -11.37 -8.25
N VAL A 108 -6.72 -10.98 -7.16
CA VAL A 108 -5.68 -11.78 -6.51
C VAL A 108 -6.32 -12.93 -5.74
N SER A 109 -5.94 -14.16 -6.08
CA SER A 109 -6.26 -15.34 -5.28
C SER A 109 -5.38 -15.36 -4.04
N ALA A 110 -5.90 -14.84 -2.94
CA ALA A 110 -5.24 -14.81 -1.64
C ALA A 110 -5.79 -15.89 -0.69
N SER A 111 -4.93 -16.50 0.13
CA SER A 111 -5.37 -17.46 1.15
C SER A 111 -5.97 -16.78 2.38
N LYS A 112 -5.70 -15.48 2.58
CA LYS A 112 -6.23 -14.64 3.65
C LYS A 112 -6.59 -13.26 3.09
N THR A 113 -7.73 -12.71 3.53
CA THR A 113 -8.08 -11.30 3.24
C THR A 113 -7.08 -10.33 3.88
N GLY A 114 -6.59 -10.64 5.09
CA GLY A 114 -5.70 -9.76 5.84
C GLY A 114 -6.47 -8.69 6.63
N SER A 115 -5.85 -7.53 6.88
CA SER A 115 -6.46 -6.47 7.69
C SER A 115 -6.13 -5.07 7.19
N CYS A 116 -7.02 -4.13 7.52
CA CYS A 116 -6.87 -2.74 7.19
C CYS A 116 -7.26 -1.87 8.37
N SER A 117 -6.38 -0.95 8.75
CA SER A 117 -6.61 0.07 9.77
C SER A 117 -6.19 1.45 9.26
N GLY A 118 -7.09 2.42 9.42
CA GLY A 118 -6.87 3.83 9.11
C GLY A 118 -6.85 4.20 7.63
N GLN A 119 -7.22 3.29 6.73
CA GLN A 119 -7.49 3.58 5.32
C GLN A 119 -8.68 4.54 5.13
N PRO A 120 -8.79 5.21 3.96
CA PRO A 120 -10.00 5.95 3.59
C PRO A 120 -11.25 5.05 3.60
N SER A 121 -12.39 5.60 4.00
CA SER A 121 -13.64 4.84 4.23
C SER A 121 -14.21 4.14 2.99
N ASN A 122 -13.85 4.61 1.79
CA ASN A 122 -14.26 3.99 0.54
C ASN A 122 -13.43 2.76 0.15
N VAL A 123 -12.29 2.53 0.81
CA VAL A 123 -11.47 1.32 0.63
C VAL A 123 -12.02 0.24 1.54
N LYS A 124 -12.62 -0.79 0.94
CA LYS A 124 -13.10 -1.98 1.64
C LYS A 124 -12.08 -3.10 1.57
N CYS A 125 -11.71 -3.55 2.76
CA CYS A 125 -11.11 -4.84 3.02
C CYS A 125 -12.21 -5.68 3.71
#